data_AF-J6EV91-F1
#
_entry.id   AF-J6EV91-F1
#
_cell.length_a   1.000
_cell.length_b   1.000
_cell.length_c   1.000
_cell.angle_alpha   90.00
_cell.angle_beta   90.00
_cell.angle_gamma   90.00
#
_symmetry.space_group_name_H-M   'P 1'
#
loop_
_entity.id
_entity.type
_entity.pdbx_description
1 polymer ?
#
loop_
_entity_poly.entity_id
_entity_poly.type
_entity_poly.pdbx_seq_one_letter_code
_entity_poly.pdbx_strand_id
1 'polypeptide(L)'
;MAPKLRVLISTDQAYPPTTVCHVNGEPTPVKNSKFEGTIAVYVKGFEGEGKAGEGEAYFGKRDDMTYGIVVRGHFLDSPTADEVVFGNVFELPIRDSLPWGTAIATKFMYFIDPTLELDVYADKPWALSPVVSTMTKLRMKKGEEDQSGKAFVEEDSLSVIPEVAHLANDTPARRKYLADPSNRSSLVLTPDIEMGMEFSNGILDFNTLSVQLPKPFSVSFNLLKYWDGQPVTYVCRRKGDKPLDPEGMYWSVAFEIVDEDARKELEKKGKTVLESTELKDKSVAGEEEDGAKSAAK
;
A
#
# COMPACT_ATOMS: atom_id res chain seq x y z
N MET A 1 24.20 2.75 -9.30
CA MET A 1 23.28 3.91 -9.33
C MET A 1 21.95 3.45 -8.76
N ALA A 2 21.16 4.38 -8.23
CA ALA A 2 19.77 4.15 -7.86
C ALA A 2 18.96 3.73 -9.11
N PRO A 3 18.20 2.63 -9.10
CA PRO A 3 17.37 2.31 -10.26
C PRO A 3 16.26 3.35 -10.43
N LYS A 4 16.05 3.81 -11.66
CA LYS A 4 14.84 4.54 -12.04
C LYS A 4 13.59 3.69 -11.82
N LEU A 5 12.61 4.31 -11.17
CA LEU A 5 11.32 3.70 -10.87
C LEU A 5 10.21 4.35 -11.70
N ARG A 6 9.12 3.60 -11.90
CA ARG A 6 7.82 4.11 -12.32
C ARG A 6 6.82 3.80 -11.22
N VAL A 7 5.96 4.75 -10.91
CA VAL A 7 4.86 4.54 -9.95
C VAL A 7 3.56 4.53 -10.73
N LEU A 8 2.78 3.47 -10.57
CA LEU A 8 1.44 3.33 -11.14
C LEU A 8 0.39 3.40 -10.03
N ILE A 9 -0.76 4.00 -10.33
CA ILE A 9 -1.91 4.11 -9.42
C ILE A 9 -3.20 3.67 -10.12
N SER A 10 -4.16 3.22 -9.32
CA SER A 10 -5.51 2.92 -9.77
C SER A 10 -6.33 4.20 -10.01
N THR A 11 -7.20 4.20 -11.02
CA THR A 11 -8.12 5.30 -11.32
C THR A 11 -9.57 4.78 -11.38
N ASP A 12 -10.05 4.35 -12.54
CA ASP A 12 -11.35 3.71 -12.73
C ASP A 12 -11.29 2.20 -12.47
N GLN A 13 -10.19 1.57 -12.83
CA GLN A 13 -9.86 0.20 -12.47
C GLN A 13 -9.05 0.17 -11.16
N ALA A 14 -9.55 -0.54 -10.14
CA ALA A 14 -8.91 -0.61 -8.82
C ALA A 14 -7.63 -1.45 -8.80
N TYR A 15 -7.51 -2.47 -9.65
CA TYR A 15 -6.35 -3.35 -9.77
C TYR A 15 -6.32 -4.10 -11.12
N PRO A 16 -5.14 -4.38 -11.70
CA PRO A 16 -3.85 -3.79 -11.34
C PRO A 16 -3.82 -2.29 -11.69
N PRO A 17 -2.98 -1.49 -11.02
CA PRO A 17 -2.85 -0.07 -11.33
C PRO A 17 -2.12 0.11 -12.67
N THR A 18 -2.62 0.99 -13.53
CA THR A 18 -2.06 1.20 -14.89
C THR A 18 -1.74 2.65 -15.20
N THR A 19 -2.15 3.60 -14.36
CA THR A 19 -1.95 5.03 -14.64
C THR A 19 -0.67 5.52 -13.99
N VAL A 20 0.21 6.18 -14.75
CA VAL A 20 1.43 6.79 -14.22
C VAL A 20 1.08 7.88 -13.20
N CYS A 21 1.65 7.78 -12.00
CA CYS A 21 1.46 8.74 -10.93
C CYS A 21 2.30 10.00 -11.15
N HIS A 22 1.74 11.18 -10.85
CA HIS A 22 2.48 12.43 -10.72
C HIS A 22 3.19 12.48 -9.37
N VAL A 23 4.30 11.73 -9.23
CA VAL A 23 5.02 11.59 -7.96
C VAL A 23 5.51 12.95 -7.46
N ASN A 24 5.28 13.23 -6.17
CA ASN A 24 5.52 14.51 -5.51
C ASN A 24 4.70 15.70 -6.07
N GLY A 25 3.67 15.42 -6.87
CA GLY A 25 2.78 16.42 -7.45
C GLY A 25 1.38 16.43 -6.81
N GLU A 26 0.42 16.87 -7.61
CA GLU A 26 -0.99 16.94 -7.23
C GLU A 26 -1.63 15.54 -7.09
N PRO A 27 -2.59 15.36 -6.17
CA PRO A 27 -3.35 14.12 -6.05
C PRO A 27 -4.09 13.76 -7.35
N THR A 28 -4.10 12.47 -7.69
CA THR A 28 -4.83 11.95 -8.85
C THR A 28 -6.19 11.38 -8.41
N PRO A 29 -7.30 11.73 -9.08
CA PRO A 29 -8.61 11.15 -8.78
C PRO A 29 -8.67 9.64 -8.99
N VAL A 30 -9.37 8.94 -8.09
CA VAL A 30 -9.74 7.52 -8.19
C VAL A 30 -11.25 7.42 -8.01
N LYS A 31 -11.93 6.72 -8.91
CA LYS A 31 -13.38 6.54 -8.84
C LYS A 31 -13.79 5.25 -9.50
N ASN A 32 -14.29 4.32 -8.68
CA ASN A 32 -14.83 3.05 -9.12
C ASN A 32 -16.15 2.76 -8.38
N SER A 33 -16.67 1.54 -8.50
CA SER A 33 -17.95 1.16 -7.89
C SER A 33 -17.92 1.09 -6.35
N LYS A 34 -16.73 1.05 -5.73
CA LYS A 34 -16.53 0.81 -4.29
C LYS A 34 -15.80 1.94 -3.57
N PHE A 35 -15.07 2.79 -4.30
CA PHE A 35 -14.29 3.88 -3.72
C PHE A 35 -14.30 5.11 -4.63
N GLU A 36 -14.42 6.28 -4.02
CA GLU A 36 -14.28 7.58 -4.68
C GLU A 36 -13.38 8.49 -3.85
N GLY A 37 -12.37 9.08 -4.49
CA GLY A 37 -11.36 9.87 -3.78
C GLY A 37 -10.19 10.31 -4.64
N THR A 38 -9.03 10.49 -3.99
CA THR A 38 -7.75 10.86 -4.60
C THR A 38 -6.60 10.08 -4.01
N ILE A 39 -5.54 9.88 -4.79
CA ILE A 39 -4.28 9.23 -4.41
C ILE A 39 -3.13 10.17 -4.73
N ALA A 40 -2.25 10.42 -3.78
CA ALA A 40 -0.97 11.11 -3.95
C ALA A 40 0.17 10.22 -3.45
N VAL A 41 1.28 10.21 -4.18
CA VAL A 41 2.48 9.45 -3.80
C VAL A 41 3.66 10.40 -3.72
N TYR A 42 4.39 10.31 -2.61
CA TYR A 42 5.58 11.11 -2.35
C TYR A 42 6.78 10.18 -2.20
N VAL A 43 7.88 10.49 -2.88
CA VAL A 43 9.16 9.78 -2.78
C VAL A 43 10.28 10.80 -2.71
N LYS A 44 11.07 10.76 -1.63
CA LYS A 44 12.12 11.74 -1.36
C LYS A 44 13.23 11.60 -2.38
N GLY A 45 13.60 12.66 -3.10
CA GLY A 45 14.66 12.60 -4.12
C GLY A 45 14.33 11.73 -5.34
N PHE A 46 13.04 11.64 -5.70
CA PHE A 46 12.57 10.83 -6.81
C PHE A 46 13.08 11.34 -8.17
N GLU A 47 13.71 10.45 -8.94
CA GLU A 47 14.21 10.73 -10.30
C GLU A 47 13.62 9.77 -11.35
N GLY A 48 12.48 9.15 -11.02
CA GLY A 48 11.79 8.19 -11.86
C GLY A 48 10.81 8.79 -12.87
N GLU A 49 10.11 7.92 -13.59
CA GLU A 49 9.02 8.31 -14.48
C GLU A 49 7.85 8.90 -13.66
N GLY A 50 7.28 10.00 -14.16
CA GLY A 50 6.17 10.69 -13.48
C GLY A 50 6.60 11.69 -12.41
N LYS A 51 7.90 12.05 -12.32
CA LYS A 51 8.37 13.11 -11.40
C LYS A 51 7.63 14.43 -11.69
N ALA A 52 6.92 14.95 -10.70
CA ALA A 52 6.18 16.20 -10.77
C ALA A 52 6.68 17.28 -9.79
N GLY A 53 7.56 16.92 -8.86
CA GLY A 53 8.17 17.86 -7.92
C GLY A 53 9.15 17.22 -6.94
N GLU A 54 9.60 18.01 -5.96
CA GLU A 54 10.54 17.58 -4.92
C GLU A 54 9.84 17.11 -3.63
N GLY A 55 8.52 17.34 -3.53
CA GLY A 55 7.70 16.89 -2.39
C GLY A 55 7.88 17.73 -1.12
N GLU A 56 8.35 18.97 -1.23
CA GLU A 56 8.65 19.85 -0.10
C GLU A 56 7.46 20.04 0.86
N ALA A 57 6.24 20.15 0.34
CA ALA A 57 5.02 20.29 1.15
C ALA A 57 4.75 19.05 2.04
N TYR A 58 5.16 17.86 1.58
CA TYR A 58 5.04 16.62 2.32
C TYR A 58 6.23 16.40 3.25
N PHE A 59 7.45 16.37 2.70
CA PHE A 59 8.67 16.07 3.45
C PHE A 59 9.08 17.18 4.41
N GLY A 60 8.61 18.42 4.23
CA GLY A 60 8.74 19.48 5.24
C GLY A 60 7.98 19.18 6.54
N LYS A 61 7.05 18.23 6.53
CA LYS A 61 6.30 17.73 7.71
C LYS A 61 6.54 16.26 8.01
N ARG A 62 7.27 15.54 7.15
CA ARG A 62 7.60 14.11 7.21
C ARG A 62 9.08 13.92 6.89
N ASP A 63 9.93 14.69 7.55
CA ASP A 63 11.35 14.80 7.22
C ASP A 63 12.14 13.51 7.47
N ASP A 64 11.64 12.69 8.40
CA ASP A 64 12.12 11.34 8.74
C ASP A 64 11.59 10.23 7.82
N MET A 65 10.66 10.53 6.91
CA MET A 65 10.12 9.56 5.94
C MET A 65 10.88 9.61 4.62
N THR A 66 10.98 8.46 3.97
CA THR A 66 11.59 8.31 2.63
C THR A 66 10.51 8.28 1.54
N TYR A 67 9.29 7.86 1.86
CA TYR A 67 8.14 7.92 0.99
C TYR A 67 6.82 8.00 1.77
N GLY A 68 5.73 8.29 1.06
CA GLY A 68 4.37 8.25 1.58
C GLY A 68 3.34 8.00 0.48
N ILE A 69 2.29 7.28 0.83
CA ILE A 69 1.06 7.13 0.05
C ILE A 69 -0.03 7.81 0.84
N VAL A 70 -0.68 8.80 0.24
CA VAL A 70 -1.76 9.58 0.84
C VAL A 70 -3.01 9.39 0.01
N VAL A 71 -4.07 8.90 0.64
CA VAL A 71 -5.36 8.64 0.00
C VAL A 71 -6.44 9.35 0.78
N ARG A 72 -7.30 10.09 0.08
CA ARG A 72 -8.49 10.72 0.67
C ARG A 72 -9.72 10.30 -0.09
N GLY A 73 -10.80 9.93 0.59
CA GLY A 73 -12.03 9.56 -0.08
C GLY A 73 -13.01 8.77 0.78
N HIS A 74 -13.94 8.11 0.11
CA HIS A 74 -15.09 7.46 0.73
C HIS A 74 -15.22 6.02 0.23
N PHE A 75 -15.54 5.11 1.16
CA PHE A 75 -15.99 3.77 0.80
C PHE A 75 -17.48 3.83 0.44
N LEU A 76 -17.84 3.32 -0.74
CA LEU A 76 -19.19 3.41 -1.29
C LEU A 76 -20.07 2.22 -0.88
N ASP A 77 -19.46 1.10 -0.46
CA ASP A 77 -20.13 -0.15 -0.11
C ASP A 77 -20.33 -0.34 1.41
N SER A 78 -20.03 0.68 2.22
CA SER A 78 -20.22 0.70 3.69
C SER A 78 -19.59 -0.50 4.43
N PRO A 79 -18.31 -0.82 4.22
CA PRO A 79 -17.67 -1.94 4.90
C PRO A 79 -17.51 -1.61 6.40
N THR A 80 -17.43 -2.64 7.24
CA THR A 80 -16.91 -2.44 8.59
C THR A 80 -15.39 -2.18 8.53
N ALA A 81 -14.84 -1.51 9.54
CA ALA A 81 -13.41 -1.24 9.59
C ALA A 81 -12.56 -2.52 9.78
N ASP A 82 -13.15 -3.65 10.20
CA ASP A 82 -12.49 -4.97 10.23
C ASP A 82 -12.33 -5.57 8.82
N GLU A 83 -13.26 -5.25 7.92
CA GLU A 83 -13.26 -5.78 6.56
C GLU A 83 -12.28 -5.05 5.64
N VAL A 84 -11.84 -3.84 5.97
CA VAL A 84 -10.93 -3.09 5.10
C VAL A 84 -9.48 -3.31 5.53
N VAL A 85 -8.69 -3.90 4.64
CA VAL A 85 -7.27 -4.19 4.87
C VAL A 85 -6.39 -3.49 3.84
N PHE A 86 -5.18 -3.14 4.28
CA PHE A 86 -4.16 -2.49 3.47
C PHE A 86 -2.82 -3.20 3.64
N GLY A 87 -2.04 -3.27 2.57
CA GLY A 87 -0.67 -3.77 2.60
C GLY A 87 -0.21 -4.23 1.23
N ASN A 88 0.67 -5.23 1.19
CA ASN A 88 1.31 -5.69 -0.03
C ASN A 88 0.73 -7.01 -0.54
N VAL A 89 0.67 -7.14 -1.86
CA VAL A 89 0.33 -8.36 -2.58
C VAL A 89 1.32 -8.59 -3.71
N PHE A 90 1.56 -9.86 -4.04
CA PHE A 90 2.50 -10.29 -5.07
C PHE A 90 1.83 -11.31 -5.99
N GLU A 91 2.02 -11.17 -7.30
CA GLU A 91 1.37 -12.01 -8.32
C GLU A 91 2.10 -13.33 -8.55
N LEU A 92 3.42 -13.36 -8.31
CA LEU A 92 4.25 -14.56 -8.36
C LEU A 92 4.95 -14.84 -7.01
N PRO A 93 5.38 -16.09 -6.79
CA PRO A 93 6.03 -16.48 -5.54
C PRO A 93 7.35 -15.72 -5.33
N ILE A 94 7.55 -15.18 -4.12
CA ILE A 94 8.80 -14.49 -3.73
C ILE A 94 9.73 -15.37 -2.89
N ARG A 95 9.33 -16.61 -2.57
CA ARG A 95 10.00 -17.51 -1.61
C ARG A 95 11.49 -17.76 -1.89
N ASP A 96 11.87 -17.80 -3.16
CA ASP A 96 13.27 -18.01 -3.59
C ASP A 96 14.11 -16.73 -3.59
N SER A 97 13.46 -15.59 -3.37
CA SER A 97 14.03 -14.25 -3.35
C SER A 97 14.10 -13.65 -1.94
N LEU A 98 13.56 -14.34 -0.94
CA LEU A 98 13.58 -13.90 0.46
C LEU A 98 15.01 -13.92 1.04
N PRO A 99 15.44 -12.86 1.76
CA PRO A 99 16.72 -12.86 2.45
C PRO A 99 16.84 -13.99 3.48
N TRP A 100 18.06 -14.49 3.70
CA TRP A 100 18.31 -15.42 4.81
C TRP A 100 18.03 -14.70 6.13
N GLY A 101 17.01 -15.15 6.88
CA GLY A 101 16.55 -14.51 8.12
C GLY A 101 15.14 -13.90 8.08
N THR A 102 14.37 -14.05 6.99
CA THR A 102 12.98 -13.55 6.89
C THR A 102 12.06 -14.06 8.01
N ALA A 103 12.30 -15.25 8.56
CA ALA A 103 11.57 -15.76 9.72
C ALA A 103 11.80 -14.95 11.03
N ILE A 104 12.90 -14.18 11.10
CA ILE A 104 13.19 -13.24 12.20
C ILE A 104 12.59 -11.87 11.85
N ALA A 105 12.73 -11.42 10.61
CA ALA A 105 12.14 -10.16 10.14
C ALA A 105 10.60 -10.14 10.30
N THR A 106 9.92 -11.27 10.04
CA THR A 106 8.48 -11.45 10.31
C THR A 106 8.12 -11.21 11.77
N LYS A 107 8.89 -11.73 12.73
CA LYS A 107 8.67 -11.44 14.16
C LYS A 107 8.82 -9.96 14.52
N PHE A 108 9.73 -9.24 13.87
CA PHE A 108 9.86 -7.79 14.07
C PHE A 108 8.71 -7.00 13.44
N MET A 109 8.14 -7.47 12.32
CA MET A 109 6.96 -6.83 11.73
C MET A 109 5.77 -6.83 12.70
N TYR A 110 5.54 -7.94 13.43
CA TYR A 110 4.50 -8.01 14.47
C TYR A 110 4.72 -7.06 15.66
N PHE A 111 5.97 -6.66 15.93
CA PHE A 111 6.25 -5.66 16.97
C PHE A 111 5.84 -4.25 16.52
N ILE A 112 5.95 -3.97 15.22
CA ILE A 112 5.59 -2.68 14.62
C ILE A 112 4.08 -2.62 14.35
N ASP A 113 3.52 -3.69 13.80
CA ASP A 113 2.10 -3.85 13.51
C ASP A 113 1.62 -5.22 14.06
N PRO A 114 1.01 -5.25 15.26
CA PRO A 114 0.53 -6.48 15.87
C PRO A 114 -0.69 -7.07 15.16
N THR A 115 -1.29 -6.34 14.22
CA THR A 115 -2.48 -6.77 13.47
C THR A 115 -2.16 -7.29 12.06
N LEU A 116 -0.88 -7.35 11.71
CA LEU A 116 -0.43 -7.84 10.42
C LEU A 116 -0.72 -9.33 10.26
N GLU A 117 -1.38 -9.70 9.17
CA GLU A 117 -1.47 -11.07 8.69
C GLU A 117 -0.61 -11.19 7.42
N LEU A 118 0.11 -12.30 7.24
CA LEU A 118 0.95 -12.50 6.07
C LEU A 118 1.09 -13.98 5.71
N ASP A 119 1.25 -14.23 4.42
CA ASP A 119 1.80 -15.48 3.90
C ASP A 119 2.81 -15.15 2.80
N VAL A 120 4.08 -15.08 3.18
CA VAL A 120 5.18 -14.77 2.25
C VAL A 120 5.68 -15.99 1.47
N TYR A 121 5.15 -17.18 1.76
CA TYR A 121 5.54 -18.44 1.12
C TYR A 121 4.49 -18.97 0.13
N ALA A 122 3.28 -18.39 0.13
CA ALA A 122 2.24 -18.67 -0.86
C ALA A 122 2.73 -18.46 -2.30
N ASP A 123 2.03 -19.07 -3.26
CA ASP A 123 2.30 -18.82 -4.68
C ASP A 123 1.90 -17.40 -5.11
N LYS A 124 0.97 -16.78 -4.38
CA LYS A 124 0.62 -15.36 -4.44
C LYS A 124 0.83 -14.73 -3.06
N PRO A 125 2.07 -14.34 -2.72
CA PRO A 125 2.42 -13.82 -1.41
C PRO A 125 1.64 -12.56 -1.05
N TRP A 126 1.43 -12.34 0.25
CA TRP A 126 0.75 -11.15 0.75
C TRP A 126 1.12 -10.82 2.20
N ALA A 127 0.95 -9.55 2.56
CA ALA A 127 1.10 -9.04 3.92
C ALA A 127 0.10 -7.88 4.10
N LEU A 128 -0.95 -8.10 4.88
CA LEU A 128 -2.11 -7.20 5.00
C LEU A 128 -2.48 -6.98 6.46
N SER A 129 -2.86 -5.75 6.79
CA SER A 129 -3.35 -5.35 8.12
C SER A 129 -4.65 -4.57 7.98
N PRO A 130 -5.51 -4.53 9.01
CA PRO A 130 -6.65 -3.60 9.03
C PRO A 130 -6.20 -2.17 8.73
N VAL A 131 -6.86 -1.50 7.79
CA VAL A 131 -6.46 -0.17 7.32
C VAL A 131 -6.39 0.84 8.48
N VAL A 132 -7.32 0.71 9.42
CA VAL A 132 -7.46 1.63 10.55
C VAL A 132 -6.39 1.46 11.64
N SER A 133 -5.71 0.31 11.68
CA SER A 133 -4.56 0.10 12.59
C SER A 133 -3.25 0.47 11.90
N THR A 134 -3.05 0.04 10.65
CA THR A 134 -1.72 0.05 10.02
C THR A 134 -1.25 1.42 9.53
N MET A 135 -2.16 2.33 9.17
CA MET A 135 -1.79 3.65 8.64
C MET A 135 -0.85 4.42 9.58
N THR A 136 0.05 5.24 9.03
CA THR A 136 0.90 6.12 9.84
C THR A 136 0.09 7.25 10.44
N LYS A 137 -0.79 7.87 9.64
CA LYS A 137 -1.80 8.84 10.07
C LYS A 137 -3.15 8.49 9.48
N LEU A 138 -4.20 8.68 10.27
CA LEU A 138 -5.57 8.42 9.85
C LEU A 138 -6.48 9.56 10.31
N ARG A 139 -7.36 9.99 9.43
CA ARG A 139 -8.49 10.89 9.71
C ARG A 139 -9.77 10.18 9.31
N MET A 140 -10.77 10.22 10.19
CA MET A 140 -12.13 9.79 9.90
C MET A 140 -13.07 10.91 10.33
N LYS A 141 -13.83 11.48 9.39
CA LYS A 141 -14.77 12.59 9.65
C LYS A 141 -16.08 12.42 8.92
N LYS A 142 -17.17 12.70 9.64
CA LYS A 142 -18.53 12.60 9.12
C LYS A 142 -18.95 13.92 8.48
N GLY A 143 -19.37 13.90 7.22
CA GLY A 143 -19.97 15.04 6.51
C GLY A 143 -19.02 16.22 6.23
N GLU A 144 -17.71 16.05 6.41
CA GLU A 144 -16.71 17.10 6.21
C GLU A 144 -15.54 16.57 5.36
N GLU A 145 -15.50 16.97 4.09
CA GLU A 145 -14.35 16.73 3.21
C GLU A 145 -13.11 17.53 3.66
N ASP A 146 -11.92 16.93 3.61
CA ASP A 146 -10.64 17.56 3.91
C ASP A 146 -10.26 18.53 2.79
N GLN A 147 -10.76 19.76 2.90
CA GLN A 147 -10.42 20.86 2.00
C GLN A 147 -9.14 21.60 2.42
N SER A 148 -8.32 21.01 3.31
CA SER A 148 -7.11 21.69 3.81
C SER A 148 -6.06 21.90 2.73
N GLY A 149 -6.12 21.16 1.62
CA GLY A 149 -5.09 21.15 0.58
C GLY A 149 -3.73 20.67 1.06
N LYS A 150 -3.66 20.06 2.27
CA LYS A 150 -2.41 19.56 2.83
C LYS A 150 -1.95 18.32 2.05
N ALA A 151 -0.67 18.29 1.71
CA ALA A 151 -0.03 17.12 1.11
C ALA A 151 -0.06 15.87 2.02
N PHE A 152 -0.33 16.03 3.31
CA PHE A 152 -0.27 15.00 4.34
C PHE A 152 -1.54 14.97 5.20
N VAL A 153 -1.74 13.88 5.94
CA VAL A 153 -2.88 13.68 6.85
C VAL A 153 -2.49 14.03 8.28
N GLU A 154 -3.39 14.70 9.01
CA GLU A 154 -3.28 14.86 10.46
C GLU A 154 -4.08 13.76 11.15
N GLU A 155 -3.57 13.28 12.29
CA GLU A 155 -4.27 12.27 13.07
C GLU A 155 -5.57 12.86 13.61
N ASP A 156 -6.70 12.27 13.22
CA ASP A 156 -8.04 12.58 13.74
C ASP A 156 -8.96 11.38 13.45
N SER A 157 -8.60 10.22 14.01
CA SER A 157 -9.18 8.93 13.64
C SER A 157 -10.33 8.52 14.54
N LEU A 158 -10.23 8.79 15.85
CA LEU A 158 -11.22 8.31 16.81
C LEU A 158 -12.39 9.29 17.02
N SER A 159 -12.41 10.45 16.33
CA SER A 159 -13.49 11.44 16.46
C SER A 159 -14.87 10.89 16.13
N VAL A 160 -14.96 9.88 15.28
CA VAL A 160 -16.23 9.22 14.89
C VAL A 160 -16.72 8.20 15.91
N ILE A 161 -15.95 7.93 16.98
CA ILE A 161 -16.26 6.94 18.02
C ILE A 161 -16.43 7.68 19.36
N PRO A 162 -17.67 7.97 19.80
CA PRO A 162 -17.94 8.83 20.96
C PRO A 162 -17.21 8.42 22.24
N GLU A 163 -17.04 7.12 22.48
CA GLU A 163 -16.43 6.56 23.68
C GLU A 163 -14.94 6.93 23.80
N VAL A 164 -14.25 7.12 22.67
CA VAL A 164 -12.81 7.37 22.60
C VAL A 164 -12.45 8.63 21.81
N ALA A 165 -13.42 9.50 21.52
CA ALA A 165 -13.22 10.73 20.75
C ALA A 165 -12.18 11.68 21.37
N HIS A 166 -12.00 11.65 22.70
CA HIS A 166 -10.96 12.43 23.39
C HIS A 166 -9.52 11.99 23.04
N LEU A 167 -9.35 10.84 22.39
CA LEU A 167 -8.08 10.29 21.91
C LEU A 167 -7.92 10.43 20.38
N ALA A 168 -8.79 11.22 19.72
CA ALA A 168 -8.85 11.31 18.26
C ALA A 168 -7.51 11.58 17.57
N ASN A 169 -6.66 12.38 18.22
CA ASN A 169 -5.38 12.85 17.65
C ASN A 169 -4.17 12.02 18.14
N ASP A 170 -4.40 10.89 18.82
CA ASP A 170 -3.36 10.03 19.40
C ASP A 170 -3.20 8.73 18.58
N THR A 171 -2.17 8.70 17.72
CA THR A 171 -1.88 7.55 16.86
C THR A 171 -1.62 6.25 17.66
N PRO A 172 -0.77 6.22 18.71
CA PRO A 172 -0.67 5.05 19.58
C PRO A 172 -2.00 4.57 20.17
N ALA A 173 -2.85 5.49 20.66
CA ALA A 173 -4.15 5.14 21.21
C ALA A 173 -5.07 4.53 20.14
N ARG A 174 -5.13 5.13 18.95
CA ARG A 174 -5.86 4.56 17.80
C ARG A 174 -5.42 3.14 17.50
N ARG A 175 -4.11 2.93 17.34
CA ARG A 175 -3.53 1.62 17.02
C ARG A 175 -3.89 0.59 18.07
N LYS A 176 -3.78 0.94 19.36
CA LYS A 176 -4.14 0.05 20.47
C LYS A 176 -5.63 -0.28 20.48
N TYR A 177 -6.50 0.72 20.31
CA TYR A 177 -7.95 0.54 20.37
C TYR A 177 -8.47 -0.29 19.19
N LEU A 178 -8.03 0.05 17.97
CA LEU A 178 -8.47 -0.63 16.73
C LEU A 178 -7.69 -1.92 16.43
N ALA A 179 -6.71 -2.28 17.27
CA ALA A 179 -6.12 -3.62 17.26
C ALA A 179 -7.08 -4.72 17.76
N ASP A 180 -8.13 -4.35 18.50
CA ASP A 180 -9.20 -5.27 18.89
C ASP A 180 -10.21 -5.47 17.73
N PRO A 181 -10.42 -6.71 17.23
CA PRO A 181 -11.40 -7.00 16.19
C PRO A 181 -12.81 -6.51 16.51
N SER A 182 -13.22 -6.56 17.78
CA SER A 182 -14.57 -6.18 18.20
C SER A 182 -14.83 -4.70 17.96
N ASN A 183 -13.85 -3.85 18.27
CA ASN A 183 -13.96 -2.40 18.11
C ASN A 183 -14.06 -2.00 16.63
N ARG A 184 -13.22 -2.60 15.77
CA ARG A 184 -13.27 -2.30 14.33
C ARG A 184 -14.43 -2.97 13.60
N SER A 185 -14.95 -4.09 14.09
CA SER A 185 -16.19 -4.69 13.55
C SER A 185 -17.42 -3.83 13.84
N SER A 186 -17.44 -3.10 14.96
CA SER A 186 -18.53 -2.19 15.30
C SER A 186 -18.51 -0.84 14.55
N LEU A 187 -17.40 -0.51 13.90
CA LEU A 187 -17.25 0.73 13.15
C LEU A 187 -17.59 0.51 11.68
N VAL A 188 -18.73 1.01 11.23
CA VAL A 188 -19.13 0.98 9.81
C VAL A 188 -18.61 2.23 9.11
N LEU A 189 -17.85 2.05 8.03
CA LEU A 189 -17.29 3.12 7.21
C LEU A 189 -18.30 3.52 6.13
N THR A 190 -19.35 4.22 6.54
CA THR A 190 -20.41 4.68 5.63
C THR A 190 -19.90 5.76 4.66
N PRO A 191 -20.57 5.96 3.49
CA PRO A 191 -20.13 6.93 2.49
C PRO A 191 -20.07 8.38 2.98
N ASP A 192 -20.76 8.72 4.06
CA ASP A 192 -20.68 10.05 4.68
C ASP A 192 -19.46 10.22 5.61
N ILE A 193 -18.66 9.17 5.84
CA ILE A 193 -17.37 9.24 6.52
C ILE A 193 -16.28 9.40 5.46
N GLU A 194 -15.62 10.55 5.44
CA GLU A 194 -14.40 10.73 4.68
C GLU A 194 -13.21 10.11 5.43
N MET A 195 -12.43 9.34 4.69
CA MET A 195 -11.20 8.69 5.11
C MET A 195 -10.01 9.50 4.59
N GLY A 196 -9.19 10.03 5.50
CA GLY A 196 -7.83 10.47 5.20
C GLY A 196 -6.84 9.40 5.64
N MET A 197 -6.20 8.72 4.71
CA MET A 197 -5.30 7.60 4.95
C MET A 197 -3.89 7.97 4.52
N GLU A 198 -2.92 7.88 5.43
CA GLU A 198 -1.52 8.07 5.10
C GLU A 198 -0.70 6.88 5.57
N PHE A 199 -0.04 6.22 4.62
CA PHE A 199 0.95 5.19 4.88
C PHE A 199 2.33 5.72 4.50
N SER A 200 3.24 5.78 5.46
CA SER A 200 4.59 6.30 5.24
C SER A 200 5.60 5.49 6.04
N ASN A 201 6.80 5.36 5.48
CA ASN A 201 7.89 4.67 6.15
C ASN A 201 9.22 5.40 5.87
N GLY A 202 10.13 5.38 6.84
CA GLY A 202 11.51 5.86 6.72
C GLY A 202 12.56 4.74 6.60
N ILE A 203 12.14 3.48 6.72
CA ILE A 203 13.00 2.29 6.72
C ILE A 203 13.36 1.87 5.29
N LEU A 204 12.40 1.93 4.36
CA LEU A 204 12.59 1.54 2.96
C LEU A 204 12.94 2.77 2.12
N ASP A 205 14.12 2.79 1.53
CA ASP A 205 14.53 3.80 0.56
C ASP A 205 14.40 3.25 -0.85
N PHE A 206 13.46 3.82 -1.61
CA PHE A 206 13.19 3.43 -3.00
C PHE A 206 14.28 3.86 -3.97
N ASN A 207 15.05 4.93 -3.68
CA ASN A 207 16.13 5.33 -4.56
C ASN A 207 17.28 4.32 -4.48
N THR A 208 17.62 3.87 -3.28
CA THR A 208 18.71 2.91 -3.11
C THR A 208 18.26 1.46 -3.13
N LEU A 209 16.94 1.22 -3.19
CA LEU A 209 16.30 -0.06 -2.91
C LEU A 209 16.95 -0.71 -1.68
N SER A 210 16.95 -0.01 -0.55
CA SER A 210 17.55 -0.50 0.67
C SER A 210 16.62 -0.40 1.86
N VAL A 211 16.76 -1.36 2.77
CA VAL A 211 16.05 -1.38 4.06
C VAL A 211 17.04 -1.05 5.15
N GLN A 212 16.75 -0.01 5.92
CA GLN A 212 17.49 0.35 7.13
C GLN A 212 16.80 -0.25 8.34
N LEU A 213 17.47 -1.16 9.05
CA LEU A 213 16.91 -1.66 10.29
C LEU A 213 16.77 -0.53 11.33
N PRO A 214 15.70 -0.54 12.15
CA PRO A 214 15.53 0.42 13.21
C PRO A 214 16.60 0.26 14.29
N LYS A 215 16.89 1.35 15.01
CA LYS A 215 17.86 1.36 16.12
C LYS A 215 17.52 0.27 17.15
N PRO A 216 18.53 -0.41 17.74
CA PRO A 216 19.97 -0.15 17.66
C PRO A 216 20.69 -0.77 16.46
N PHE A 217 19.99 -1.49 15.59
CA PHE A 217 20.60 -2.22 14.48
C PHE A 217 20.80 -1.29 13.27
N SER A 218 21.90 -0.54 13.21
CA SER A 218 22.21 0.35 12.07
C SER A 218 22.75 -0.43 10.86
N VAL A 219 22.01 -1.42 10.36
CA VAL A 219 22.37 -2.25 9.21
C VAL A 219 21.48 -1.89 8.02
N SER A 220 22.10 -1.65 6.86
CA SER A 220 21.40 -1.45 5.59
C SER A 220 21.49 -2.72 4.74
N PHE A 221 20.36 -3.18 4.23
CA PHE A 221 20.26 -4.31 3.31
C PHE A 221 19.90 -3.82 1.92
N ASN A 222 20.74 -4.11 0.93
CA ASN A 222 20.42 -3.83 -0.48
C ASN A 222 19.37 -4.85 -0.96
N LEU A 223 18.15 -4.38 -1.18
CA LEU A 223 17.02 -5.17 -1.67
C LEU A 223 17.15 -5.54 -3.14
N LEU A 224 17.89 -4.82 -3.98
CA LEU A 224 18.08 -5.21 -5.40
C LEU A 224 18.68 -6.62 -5.54
N LYS A 225 19.45 -7.07 -4.54
CA LYS A 225 19.97 -8.46 -4.51
C LYS A 225 18.86 -9.50 -4.36
N TYR A 226 17.78 -9.13 -3.70
CA TYR A 226 16.67 -10.00 -3.31
C TYR A 226 15.43 -9.76 -4.18
N TRP A 227 15.25 -8.57 -4.74
CA TRP A 227 14.14 -8.23 -5.63
C TRP A 227 14.12 -9.15 -6.84
N ASP A 228 12.97 -9.76 -7.12
CA ASP A 228 12.70 -10.76 -8.15
C ASP A 228 12.29 -10.19 -9.53
N GLY A 229 12.30 -8.87 -9.71
CA GLY A 229 11.76 -8.16 -10.86
C GLY A 229 10.27 -7.82 -10.81
N GLN A 230 9.50 -8.27 -9.80
CA GLN A 230 8.06 -7.99 -9.71
C GLN A 230 7.76 -6.57 -9.18
N PRO A 231 6.66 -5.93 -9.57
CA PRO A 231 6.21 -4.70 -8.92
C PRO A 231 5.96 -4.89 -7.42
N VAL A 232 6.33 -3.90 -6.62
CA VAL A 232 5.85 -3.84 -5.22
C VAL A 232 4.52 -3.11 -5.22
N THR A 233 3.44 -3.87 -5.08
CA THR A 233 2.08 -3.35 -5.15
C THR A 233 1.46 -3.25 -3.75
N TYR A 234 1.05 -2.04 -3.40
CA TYR A 234 0.20 -1.75 -2.25
C TYR A 234 -1.26 -1.79 -2.69
N VAL A 235 -2.11 -2.44 -1.91
CA VAL A 235 -3.55 -2.51 -2.16
C VAL A 235 -4.32 -2.15 -0.91
N CYS A 236 -5.44 -1.44 -1.09
CA CYS A 236 -6.52 -1.38 -0.12
C CYS A 236 -7.68 -2.20 -0.66
N ARG A 237 -8.19 -3.11 0.16
CA ARG A 237 -9.19 -4.08 -0.27
C ARG A 237 -10.10 -4.53 0.85
N ARG A 238 -11.23 -5.12 0.47
CA ARG A 238 -12.09 -5.87 1.38
C ARG A 238 -11.48 -7.24 1.66
N LYS A 239 -11.41 -7.66 2.93
CA LYS A 239 -10.91 -8.97 3.36
C LYS A 239 -11.71 -10.09 2.67
N GLY A 240 -11.03 -11.16 2.31
CA GLY A 240 -11.62 -12.33 1.64
C GLY A 240 -10.57 -13.42 1.42
N ASP A 241 -11.00 -14.58 0.92
CA ASP A 241 -10.17 -15.79 0.87
C ASP A 241 -9.01 -15.71 -0.12
N LYS A 242 -9.16 -14.92 -1.19
CA LYS A 242 -8.15 -14.75 -2.23
C LYS A 242 -7.48 -13.39 -2.09
N PRO A 243 -6.20 -13.29 -1.68
CA PRO A 243 -5.45 -12.03 -1.51
C PRO A 243 -5.39 -11.14 -2.76
N LEU A 244 -5.38 -11.77 -3.94
CA LEU A 244 -5.50 -11.13 -5.24
C LEU A 244 -6.87 -11.44 -5.83
N ASP A 245 -7.83 -10.60 -5.49
CA ASP A 245 -9.18 -10.60 -6.04
C ASP A 245 -9.50 -9.16 -6.46
N PRO A 246 -9.45 -8.84 -7.77
CA PRO A 246 -9.72 -7.49 -8.28
C PRO A 246 -11.09 -6.96 -7.87
N GLU A 247 -12.10 -7.82 -7.70
CA GLU A 247 -13.43 -7.38 -7.28
C GLU A 247 -13.39 -6.83 -5.87
N GLY A 248 -12.53 -7.35 -4.99
CA GLY A 248 -12.37 -6.88 -3.62
C GLY A 248 -11.59 -5.57 -3.46
N MET A 249 -11.02 -5.01 -4.52
CA MET A 249 -10.07 -3.89 -4.44
C MET A 249 -10.79 -2.54 -4.40
N TYR A 250 -10.33 -1.66 -3.50
CA TYR A 250 -10.75 -0.26 -3.44
C TYR A 250 -9.82 0.63 -4.26
N TRP A 251 -8.51 0.44 -4.11
CA TRP A 251 -7.47 1.16 -4.83
C TRP A 251 -6.11 0.46 -4.69
N SER A 252 -5.16 0.78 -5.57
CA SER A 252 -3.81 0.21 -5.54
C SER A 252 -2.74 1.19 -6.04
N VAL A 253 -1.50 0.97 -5.60
CA VAL A 253 -0.30 1.72 -5.97
C VAL A 253 0.84 0.73 -6.20
N ALA A 254 1.45 0.73 -7.39
CA ALA A 254 2.58 -0.14 -7.72
C ALA A 254 3.87 0.65 -7.95
N PHE A 255 4.97 0.14 -7.43
CA PHE A 255 6.32 0.63 -7.70
C PHE A 255 7.05 -0.37 -8.59
N GLU A 256 7.48 0.09 -9.77
CA GLU A 256 8.12 -0.73 -10.79
C GLU A 256 9.53 -0.25 -11.08
N ILE A 257 10.44 -1.19 -11.37
CA ILE A 257 11.78 -0.86 -11.85
C ILE A 257 11.71 -0.69 -13.37
N VAL A 258 12.03 0.51 -13.85
CA VAL A 258 12.14 0.84 -15.29
C VAL A 258 13.58 1.12 -15.72
N ASP A 259 14.53 0.95 -14.80
CA ASP A 259 15.96 1.11 -15.08
C ASP A 259 16.51 -0.05 -15.90
N GLU A 260 16.87 0.21 -17.15
CA GLU A 260 17.40 -0.78 -18.09
C GLU A 260 18.63 -1.53 -17.57
N ASP A 261 19.53 -0.86 -16.84
CA ASP A 261 20.73 -1.50 -16.31
C ASP A 261 20.37 -2.43 -15.15
N ALA A 262 19.48 -2.00 -14.25
CA ALA A 262 18.95 -2.86 -13.20
C ALA A 262 18.15 -4.05 -13.75
N ARG A 263 17.36 -3.84 -14.81
CA ARG A 263 16.63 -4.91 -15.52
C ARG A 263 17.59 -5.95 -16.07
N LYS A 264 18.63 -5.52 -16.80
CA LYS A 264 19.68 -6.41 -17.32
C LYS A 264 20.43 -7.15 -16.21
N GLU A 265 20.66 -6.53 -15.05
CA GLU A 265 21.28 -7.21 -13.92
C GLU A 265 20.39 -8.30 -13.31
N LEU A 266 19.07 -8.09 -13.28
CA LEU A 266 18.09 -9.08 -12.83
C LEU A 266 17.98 -10.24 -13.83
N GLU A 267 17.92 -9.94 -15.12
CA GLU A 267 17.89 -10.95 -16.20
C GLU A 267 19.14 -11.84 -16.19
N LYS A 268 20.34 -11.25 -16.00
CA LYS A 268 21.59 -12.02 -15.85
C LYS A 268 21.57 -12.99 -14.66
N LYS A 269 20.74 -12.73 -13.66
CA LYS A 269 20.53 -13.60 -12.48
C LYS A 269 19.38 -14.59 -12.68
N GLY A 270 18.81 -14.67 -13.89
CA GLY A 270 17.69 -15.55 -14.22
C GLY A 270 16.34 -15.07 -13.70
N LYS A 271 16.21 -13.78 -13.34
CA LYS A 271 14.95 -13.17 -12.88
C LYS A 271 14.24 -12.49 -14.03
N THR A 272 12.91 -12.59 -14.09
CA THR A 272 12.07 -11.94 -15.10
C THR A 272 11.53 -10.64 -14.53
N VAL A 273 11.80 -9.51 -15.19
CA VAL A 273 11.20 -8.22 -14.84
C VAL A 273 9.80 -8.19 -15.44
N LEU A 274 8.80 -7.85 -14.62
CA LEU A 274 7.40 -7.84 -15.03
C LEU A 274 6.82 -6.44 -14.87
N GLU A 275 5.97 -6.07 -15.82
CA GLU A 275 5.19 -4.83 -15.75
C GLU A 275 3.73 -5.13 -15.32
N SER A 276 3.09 -4.19 -14.65
CA SER A 276 1.70 -4.30 -14.17
C SER A 276 0.72 -4.50 -15.33
N THR A 277 1.05 -3.99 -16.52
CA THR A 277 0.30 -4.23 -17.76
C THR A 277 0.38 -5.69 -18.20
N GLU A 278 1.54 -6.34 -18.09
CA GLU A 278 1.70 -7.77 -18.43
C GLU A 278 1.02 -8.68 -17.40
N LEU A 279 0.94 -8.24 -16.15
CA LEU A 279 0.19 -8.91 -15.08
C LEU A 279 -1.32 -8.86 -15.35
N LYS A 280 -1.84 -7.73 -15.86
CA LYS A 280 -3.23 -7.59 -16.30
C LYS A 280 -3.59 -8.62 -17.38
N ASP A 281 -2.73 -8.82 -18.37
CA ASP A 281 -3.02 -9.77 -19.46
C ASP A 281 -3.02 -11.23 -18.97
N LYS A 282 -2.16 -11.56 -18.00
CA LYS A 282 -2.11 -12.89 -17.39
C LYS A 282 -3.28 -13.16 -16.43
N SER A 283 -3.75 -12.17 -15.68
CA SER A 283 -4.89 -12.33 -14.79
C SER A 283 -6.18 -12.57 -15.59
N VAL A 284 -6.40 -11.81 -16.67
CA VAL A 284 -7.53 -11.99 -17.59
C VAL A 284 -7.50 -13.39 -18.23
N ALA A 285 -6.33 -13.86 -18.70
CA ALA A 285 -6.21 -15.19 -19.31
C ALA A 285 -6.47 -16.34 -18.31
N GLY A 286 -6.08 -16.17 -17.04
CA GLY A 286 -6.34 -17.15 -15.98
C GLY A 286 -7.82 -17.22 -15.56
N GLU A 287 -8.52 -16.08 -15.56
CA GLU A 287 -9.96 -16.01 -15.27
C GLU A 287 -10.81 -16.67 -16.36
N GLU A 288 -10.43 -16.55 -17.64
CA GLU A 288 -11.10 -17.25 -18.75
C GLU A 288 -10.96 -18.78 -18.65
N GLU A 289 -9.79 -19.29 -18.26
CA GLU A 289 -9.56 -20.74 -18.08
C GLU A 289 -10.33 -21.33 -16.89
N ASP A 290 -10.39 -20.64 -15.75
CA ASP A 290 -11.14 -21.10 -14.58
C ASP A 290 -12.66 -20.97 -14.77
N GLY A 291 -13.12 -19.92 -15.47
CA GLY A 291 -14.52 -19.77 -15.89
C GLY A 291 -14.97 -20.90 -16.82
N ALA A 292 -14.12 -21.30 -17.77
CA ALA A 292 -14.38 -22.42 -18.67
C ALA A 292 -14.44 -23.78 -17.94
N LYS A 293 -13.64 -23.98 -16.88
CA LYS A 293 -13.67 -25.20 -16.05
C LYS A 293 -14.88 -25.25 -15.12
N SER A 294 -15.39 -24.11 -14.65
CA SER A 294 -16.57 -24.00 -13.80
C SER A 294 -17.88 -24.23 -14.58
N ALA A 295 -17.96 -23.75 -15.82
CA ALA A 295 -19.12 -23.95 -16.70
C ALA A 295 -19.26 -25.37 -17.28
N ALA A 296 -18.23 -26.21 -17.11
CA ALA A 296 -18.20 -27.58 -17.60
C ALA A 296 -18.62 -28.63 -16.54
N LYS A 297 -19.26 -28.21 -15.44
CA LYS A 297 -19.69 -29.07 -14.33
C LYS A 297 -21.17 -28.89 -14.03
#